data_AF-A0A2R7SX80-F1
#
_entry.id   AF-A0A2R7SX80-F1
#
_cell.length_a   1.000
_cell.length_b   1.000
_cell.length_c   1.000
_cell.angle_alpha   90.00
_cell.angle_beta   90.00
_cell.angle_gamma   90.00
#
_symmetry.space_group_name_H-M   'P 1'
#
loop_
_entity.id
_entity.type
_entity.pdbx_description
1 polymer ?
#
loop_
_entity_poly.entity_id
_entity_poly.type
_entity_poly.pdbx_seq_one_letter_code
_entity_poly.pdbx_strand_id
1 'polypeptide(L)'
;MAARWSPAEAAQMGQMLTESSDGSPNTVRAGLAATGERTQADEFIVACAVHEHGLRRRYELLAEIGKSAAPTGDRPTHAEC
;
A
#
# COMPACT_ATOMS: atom_id res chain seq x y z
N MET A 1 -5.35 8.41 23.08
CA MET A 1 -4.21 8.89 22.27
C MET A 1 -4.11 10.39 22.52
N ALA A 2 -3.12 10.85 23.29
CA ALA A 2 -3.01 12.27 23.65
C ALA A 2 -2.94 13.12 22.37
N ALA A 3 -3.72 14.21 22.33
CA ALA A 3 -3.97 15.03 21.15
C ALA A 3 -2.68 15.67 20.63
N ARG A 4 -1.96 14.97 19.73
CA ARG A 4 -0.85 15.53 18.96
C ARG A 4 -1.33 16.49 17.88
N TRP A 5 -2.65 16.50 17.63
CA TRP A 5 -3.30 17.24 16.57
C TRP A 5 -4.57 17.90 17.11
N SER A 6 -4.82 19.12 16.65
CA SER A 6 -6.15 19.75 16.73
C SER A 6 -7.17 18.91 15.95
N PRO A 7 -8.49 19.09 16.22
CA PRO A 7 -9.53 18.38 15.47
C PRO A 7 -9.43 18.56 13.94
N ALA A 8 -9.05 19.77 13.49
CA ALA A 8 -8.89 20.06 12.07
C ALA A 8 -7.68 19.36 11.44
N GLU A 9 -6.57 19.27 12.17
CA GLU A 9 -5.37 18.54 11.74
C GLU A 9 -5.64 17.03 11.68
N ALA A 10 -6.33 16.48 12.69
CA ALA A 10 -6.69 15.07 12.69
C ALA A 10 -7.62 14.70 11.53
N ALA A 11 -8.59 15.56 11.20
CA ALA A 11 -9.47 15.36 10.04
C ALA A 11 -8.69 15.38 8.72
N GLN A 12 -7.78 16.35 8.54
CA GLN A 12 -6.92 16.40 7.35
C GLN A 12 -6.03 15.17 7.21
N MET A 13 -5.38 14.73 8.29
CA MET A 13 -4.56 13.53 8.28
C MET A 13 -5.38 12.28 7.96
N GLY A 14 -6.59 12.17 8.50
CA GLY A 14 -7.51 11.07 8.18
C GLY A 14 -7.83 11.00 6.69
N GLN A 15 -8.15 12.14 6.07
CA GLN A 15 -8.41 12.19 4.62
C GLN A 15 -7.16 11.83 3.81
N MET A 16 -6.00 12.39 4.16
CA MET A 16 -4.74 12.14 3.47
C MET A 16 -4.30 10.66 3.53
N LEU A 17 -4.58 9.98 4.65
CA LEU A 17 -4.15 8.60 4.90
C LEU A 17 -5.20 7.55 4.50
N THR A 18 -6.31 7.93 3.86
CA THR A 18 -7.39 7.02 3.49
C THR A 18 -6.91 5.81 2.66
N GLU A 19 -5.88 6.01 1.82
CA GLU A 19 -5.30 4.95 0.97
C GLU A 19 -4.01 4.35 1.53
N SER A 20 -3.61 4.74 2.75
CA SER A 20 -2.43 4.18 3.41
C SER A 20 -2.81 2.88 4.09
N SER A 21 -2.07 1.82 3.77
CA SER A 21 -2.26 0.49 4.36
C SER A 21 -1.08 0.17 5.28
N ASP A 22 -1.31 0.30 6.60
CA ASP A 22 -0.28 0.07 7.63
C ASP A 22 -0.67 -1.06 8.58
N GLY A 23 0.29 -1.90 8.97
CA GLY A 23 0.08 -2.92 10.01
C GLY A 23 0.63 -4.30 9.63
N SER A 24 -0.13 -5.34 9.97
CA SER A 24 0.25 -6.72 9.69
C SER A 24 0.23 -7.03 8.18
N PRO A 25 0.94 -8.07 7.70
CA PRO A 25 0.86 -8.49 6.30
C PRO A 25 -0.57 -8.75 5.81
N ASN A 26 -1.44 -9.28 6.67
CA ASN A 26 -2.85 -9.52 6.34
C ASN A 26 -3.62 -8.20 6.18
N THR A 27 -3.36 -7.22 7.04
CA THR A 27 -3.94 -5.88 6.95
C THR A 27 -3.54 -5.19 5.64
N VAL A 28 -2.26 -5.25 5.30
CA VAL A 28 -1.73 -4.66 4.06
C VAL A 28 -2.32 -5.33 2.82
N ARG A 29 -2.42 -6.68 2.81
CA ARG A 29 -3.05 -7.42 1.72
C ARG A 29 -4.52 -7.00 1.50
N ALA A 30 -5.29 -6.92 2.58
CA ALA A 30 -6.69 -6.52 2.51
C ALA A 30 -6.85 -5.07 2.02
N GLY A 31 -6.01 -4.16 2.53
CA GLY A 31 -6.01 -2.76 2.10
C GLY A 31 -5.67 -2.60 0.61
N LEU A 32 -4.62 -3.27 0.12
CA LEU A 32 -4.27 -3.25 -1.30
C LEU A 32 -5.37 -3.81 -2.19
N ALA A 33 -6.03 -4.90 -1.80
CA ALA A 33 -7.16 -5.45 -2.54
C ALA A 33 -8.32 -4.45 -2.62
N ALA A 34 -8.71 -3.84 -1.49
CA ALA A 34 -9.79 -2.86 -1.45
C ALA A 34 -9.45 -1.59 -2.26
N THR A 35 -8.22 -1.09 -2.18
CA THR A 35 -7.76 0.03 -3.01
C THR A 35 -7.77 -0.35 -4.49
N GLY A 36 -7.32 -1.55 -4.85
CA GLY A 36 -7.37 -2.05 -6.24
C GLY A 36 -8.79 -2.16 -6.78
N GLU A 37 -9.73 -2.70 -6.01
CA GLU A 37 -11.14 -2.78 -6.40
C GLU A 37 -11.76 -1.40 -6.61
N ARG A 38 -11.44 -0.41 -5.78
CA ARG A 38 -12.02 0.93 -5.91
C ARG A 38 -11.37 1.77 -7.02
N THR A 39 -10.07 1.60 -7.24
CA THR A 39 -9.30 2.41 -8.20
C THR A 39 -9.12 1.76 -9.55
N GLN A 40 -9.37 0.44 -9.64
CA GLN A 40 -9.08 -0.39 -10.82
C GLN A 40 -7.61 -0.30 -11.25
N ALA A 41 -6.69 -0.13 -10.30
CA ALA A 41 -5.26 -0.03 -10.59
C ALA A 41 -4.66 -1.40 -10.94
N ASP A 42 -3.99 -1.46 -12.09
CA ASP A 42 -3.23 -2.65 -12.52
C ASP A 42 -1.84 -2.74 -11.86
N GLU A 43 -1.33 -1.62 -11.33
CA GLU A 43 -0.02 -1.52 -10.69
C GLU A 43 -0.05 -0.56 -9.49
N PHE A 44 0.72 -0.90 -8.45
CA PHE A 44 0.94 -0.06 -7.28
C PHE A 44 2.41 0.32 -7.13
N ILE A 45 2.70 1.62 -7.15
CA ILE A 45 4.00 2.16 -6.75
C ILE A 45 3.95 2.41 -5.23
N VAL A 46 4.78 1.71 -4.47
CA VAL A 46 4.71 1.75 -3.01
C VAL A 46 5.85 2.57 -2.40
N ALA A 47 5.47 3.60 -1.64
CA ALA A 47 6.36 4.33 -0.75
C ALA A 47 6.26 3.76 0.67
N CYS A 48 7.40 3.45 1.30
CA CYS A 48 7.46 3.17 2.73
C CYS A 48 8.30 4.27 3.39
N ALA A 49 7.64 5.30 3.92
CA ALA A 49 8.28 6.40 4.63
C ALA A 49 8.71 5.95 6.05
N VAL A 50 9.70 5.06 6.13
CA VAL A 50 10.25 4.57 7.39
C VAL A 50 11.60 5.21 7.64
N HIS A 51 11.79 5.82 8.82
CA HIS A 51 13.07 6.42 9.20
C HIS A 51 14.19 5.37 9.32
N GLU A 52 13.90 4.27 10.02
CA GLU A 52 14.88 3.23 10.28
C GLU A 52 15.21 2.43 9.01
N HIS A 53 16.42 2.63 8.49
CA HIS A 53 16.90 1.91 7.32
C HIS A 53 16.91 0.38 7.50
N GLY A 54 17.09 -0.12 8.72
CA GLY A 54 17.02 -1.55 9.03
C GLY A 54 15.64 -2.18 8.74
N LEU A 55 14.60 -1.35 8.58
CA LEU A 55 13.24 -1.79 8.31
C LEU A 55 12.93 -1.86 6.80
N ARG A 56 13.94 -1.74 5.93
CA ARG A 56 13.81 -1.98 4.48
C ARG A 56 13.30 -3.39 4.14
N ARG A 57 13.41 -4.35 5.06
CA ARG A 57 12.78 -5.68 4.99
C ARG A 57 11.27 -5.63 4.69
N ARG A 58 10.58 -4.52 4.99
CA ARG A 58 9.15 -4.34 4.65
C ARG A 58 8.88 -4.46 3.15
N TYR A 59 9.81 -4.04 2.30
CA TYR A 59 9.67 -4.21 0.85
C TYR A 59 9.70 -5.68 0.43
N GLU A 60 10.49 -6.53 1.10
CA GLU A 60 10.50 -7.97 0.86
C GLU A 60 9.17 -8.61 1.27
N LEU A 61 8.65 -8.23 2.45
CA LEU A 61 7.34 -8.71 2.92
C LEU A 61 6.20 -8.30 1.98
N LEU A 62 6.25 -7.07 1.46
CA LEU A 62 5.31 -6.58 0.46
C LEU A 62 5.43 -7.37 -0.86
N ALA A 63 6.64 -7.67 -1.32
CA ALA A 63 6.86 -8.47 -2.51
C ALA A 63 6.26 -9.88 -2.36
N GLU A 64 6.40 -10.51 -1.19
CA GLU A 64 5.76 -11.81 -0.92
C GLU A 64 4.23 -11.74 -0.93
N ILE A 65 3.64 -10.63 -0.47
CA ILE A 65 2.19 -10.39 -0.58
C ILE A 65 1.78 -10.31 -2.06
N GLY A 66 2.53 -9.57 -2.87
CA GLY A 66 2.27 -9.40 -4.31
C GLY A 66 2.41 -10.71 -5.10
N LYS A 67 3.41 -11.55 -4.81
CA LYS A 67 3.57 -12.87 -5.46
C LYS A 67 2.43 -13.84 -5.18
N SER A 68 1.80 -13.72 -4.00
CA SER A 68 0.68 -14.58 -3.60
C SER A 68 -0.67 -14.05 -4.11
N ALA A 69 -0.73 -12.81 -4.60
CA ALA A 69 -1.80 -12.36 -5.48
C ALA A 69 -1.43 -12.82 -6.91
N ALA A 70 -2.02 -13.92 -7.38
CA ALA A 70 -1.73 -14.45 -8.71
C ALA A 70 -1.86 -13.34 -9.78
N PRO A 71 -1.05 -13.36 -10.87
CA PRO A 71 -1.24 -12.41 -11.96
C PRO A 71 -2.60 -12.65 -12.60
N THR A 72 -3.57 -11.79 -12.29
CA THR A 72 -4.88 -11.79 -12.93
C THR A 72 -4.71 -11.17 -14.31
N GLY A 73 -4.34 -11.98 -15.30
CA GLY A 73 -4.46 -11.60 -16.71
C GLY A 73 -3.21 -11.82 -17.56
N ASP A 74 -3.49 -12.22 -18.79
CA ASP A 74 -2.62 -12.24 -19.96
C ASP A 74 -2.09 -10.83 -20.21
N ARG A 75 -0.94 -10.48 -19.60
CA ARG A 75 -0.28 -9.18 -19.82
C ARG A 75 0.54 -9.27 -21.10
N PRO A 76 0.21 -8.51 -22.16
CA PRO A 76 1.14 -8.37 -23.27
C PRO A 76 2.39 -7.66 -22.75
N THR A 77 3.54 -8.33 -22.86
CA THR A 77 4.83 -7.70 -22.62
C THR A 77 4.98 -6.56 -23.61
N HIS A 78 5.25 -5.34 -23.14
CA HIS A 78 5.59 -4.17 -23.99
C HIS A 78 6.92 -4.35 -24.78
N ALA A 79 7.32 -5.59 -25.07
CA ALA A 79 8.52 -5.98 -25.80
C ALA A 79 8.32 -5.98 -27.34
N GLU A 80 7.19 -5.52 -27.85
CA GLU A 80 6.87 -5.50 -29.28
C GLU A 80 6.69 -4.07 -29.84
N CYS A 81 7.68 -3.21 -29.60
CA CYS A 81 7.90 -2.01 -30.42
C CYS A 81 9.13 -2.21 -31.31
#